data_AF-A0A972F9C3-F1
#
_entry.id   AF-A0A972F9C3-F1
#
_cell.length_a   1.000
_cell.length_b   1.000
_cell.length_c   1.000
_cell.angle_alpha   90.00
_cell.angle_beta   90.00
_cell.angle_gamma   90.00
#
_symmetry.space_group_name_H-M   'P 1'
#
loop_
_entity.id
_entity.type
_entity.pdbx_description
1 polymer ?
#
loop_
_entity_poly.entity_id
_entity_poly.type
_entity_poly.pdbx_seq_one_letter_code
_entity_poly.pdbx_strand_id
1 'polypeptide(L)'
;MSSVHAPEDFSVWLQTTQGQYVLDWEHAHFDALVADIFGYNAVQIGLPTHPFLRASRISYRFELDAVGPATLRSEAFALPLASGSVDLVLLPHVLEFSRHPHEVLREVERVLVPEGSVLISGLNPFSLFGLRRALSRSGGRQPWRGHYYSAARIRDWLTLL
;
A
#
# COMPACT_ATOMS: atom_id res chain seq x y z
N MET A 1 20.04 -3.64 3.13
CA MET A 1 19.14 -4.77 2.83
C MET A 1 17.77 -4.32 3.28
N SER A 2 17.12 -3.58 2.38
CA SER A 2 16.20 -2.50 2.70
C SER A 2 14.91 -2.70 1.90
N SER A 3 14.25 -3.84 2.09
CA SER A 3 13.06 -4.18 1.32
C SER A 3 11.82 -3.49 1.88
N VAL A 4 11.08 -2.81 1.01
CA VAL A 4 9.71 -2.35 1.29
C VAL A 4 8.78 -3.56 1.29
N HIS A 5 8.91 -4.39 2.32
CA HIS A 5 8.09 -5.57 2.57
C HIS A 5 7.34 -5.36 3.88
N ALA A 6 6.07 -5.76 3.92
CA ALA A 6 5.35 -5.77 5.19
C ALA A 6 6.10 -6.68 6.18
N PRO A 7 6.37 -6.23 7.42
CA PRO A 7 7.13 -7.04 8.36
C PRO A 7 6.41 -8.38 8.61
N GLU A 8 7.17 -9.45 8.86
CA GLU A 8 6.61 -10.79 9.11
C GLU A 8 5.51 -10.76 10.18
N ASP A 9 5.67 -9.94 11.22
CA ASP A 9 4.67 -9.76 12.26
C ASP A 9 3.32 -9.26 11.71
N PHE A 10 3.33 -8.34 10.74
CA PHE A 10 2.11 -7.83 10.09
C PHE A 10 1.43 -8.92 9.27
N SER A 11 2.20 -9.63 8.44
CA SER A 11 1.69 -10.76 7.66
C SER A 11 1.08 -11.85 8.55
N VAL A 12 1.66 -12.11 9.73
CA VAL A 12 1.10 -13.06 10.71
C VAL A 12 -0.23 -12.57 11.29
N TRP A 13 -0.37 -11.28 11.57
CA TRP A 13 -1.64 -10.76 12.08
C TRP A 13 -2.75 -10.68 11.07
N LEU A 14 -2.42 -10.43 9.81
CA LEU A 14 -3.40 -10.50 8.72
C LEU A 14 -4.10 -11.87 8.67
N GLN A 15 -3.47 -12.93 9.22
CA GLN A 15 -4.07 -14.26 9.35
C GLN A 15 -5.00 -14.43 10.57
N THR A 16 -5.02 -13.47 11.50
CA THR A 16 -5.94 -13.49 12.65
C THR A 16 -7.35 -13.08 12.22
N THR A 17 -8.38 -13.45 12.99
CA THR A 17 -9.77 -13.04 12.69
C THR A 17 -9.95 -11.52 12.60
N GLN A 18 -9.21 -10.75 13.41
CA GLN A 18 -9.25 -9.28 13.34
C GLN A 18 -8.57 -8.76 12.08
N GLY A 19 -7.41 -9.33 11.71
CA GLY A 19 -6.70 -8.99 10.50
C GLY A 19 -7.50 -9.32 9.24
N GLN A 20 -8.12 -10.50 9.19
CA GLN A 20 -9.00 -10.90 8.10
C GLN A 20 -10.22 -9.99 7.97
N TYR A 21 -10.86 -9.59 9.08
CA TYR A 21 -11.96 -8.63 9.02
C TYR A 21 -11.53 -7.29 8.41
N VAL A 22 -10.36 -6.79 8.80
CA VAL A 22 -9.81 -5.55 8.25
C VAL A 22 -9.47 -5.72 6.77
N LEU A 23 -8.84 -6.82 6.39
CA LEU A 23 -8.52 -7.13 4.99
C LEU A 23 -9.77 -7.25 4.14
N ASP A 24 -10.81 -7.92 4.61
CA ASP A 24 -12.07 -8.06 3.88
C ASP A 24 -12.73 -6.69 3.65
N TRP A 25 -12.71 -5.85 4.69
CA TRP A 25 -13.16 -4.47 4.58
C TRP A 25 -12.32 -3.68 3.57
N GLU A 26 -10.99 -3.71 3.66
CA GLU A 26 -10.11 -3.01 2.72
C GLU A 26 -10.32 -3.50 1.30
N HIS A 27 -10.37 -4.81 1.11
CA HIS A 27 -10.62 -5.43 -0.18
C HIS A 27 -11.94 -4.96 -0.81
N ALA A 28 -13.02 -4.87 -0.04
CA ALA A 28 -14.29 -4.34 -0.55
C ALA A 28 -14.18 -2.87 -0.99
N HIS A 29 -13.38 -2.07 -0.27
CA HIS A 29 -13.16 -0.65 -0.63
C HIS A 29 -12.28 -0.52 -1.86
N PHE A 30 -11.19 -1.28 -1.95
CA PHE A 30 -10.35 -1.34 -3.14
C PHE A 30 -11.16 -1.80 -4.34
N ASP A 31 -11.95 -2.88 -4.21
CA ASP A 31 -12.77 -3.41 -5.29
C ASP A 31 -13.72 -2.34 -5.87
N ALA A 32 -14.38 -1.58 -4.99
CA ALA A 32 -15.27 -0.49 -5.39
C ALA A 32 -14.52 0.64 -6.11
N LEU A 33 -13.33 1.02 -5.63
CA LEU A 33 -12.55 2.11 -6.19
C LEU A 33 -11.91 1.74 -7.54
N VAL A 34 -11.35 0.53 -7.67
CA VAL A 34 -10.67 0.10 -8.89
C VAL A 34 -11.61 -0.29 -10.02
N ALA A 35 -12.89 -0.56 -9.71
CA ALA A 35 -13.89 -0.95 -10.71
C ALA A 35 -14.20 0.15 -11.74
N ASP A 36 -14.07 1.41 -11.33
CA ASP A 36 -14.37 2.60 -12.15
C ASP A 36 -13.11 3.28 -12.72
N ILE A 37 -11.92 2.73 -12.47
CA ILE A 37 -10.66 3.24 -13.02
C ILE A 37 -10.33 2.50 -14.31
N PHE A 38 -10.08 3.29 -15.36
CA PHE A 38 -9.74 2.80 -16.69
C PHE A 38 -8.28 3.07 -17.02
N GLY A 39 -7.71 2.25 -17.89
CA GLY A 39 -6.30 2.32 -18.28
C GLY A 39 -5.83 1.04 -18.94
N TYR A 40 -4.55 0.98 -19.26
CA TYR A 40 -3.89 -0.17 -19.84
C TYR A 40 -3.07 -0.94 -18.80
N ASN A 41 -2.39 -0.23 -17.89
CA ASN A 41 -1.43 -0.78 -16.95
C ASN A 41 -1.78 -0.42 -15.50
N ALA A 42 -1.92 -1.44 -14.66
CA ALA A 42 -2.12 -1.30 -13.23
C ALA A 42 -1.04 -2.07 -12.46
N VAL A 43 -0.47 -1.43 -11.44
CA VAL A 43 0.52 -2.05 -10.56
C VAL A 43 0.03 -2.04 -9.12
N GLN A 44 0.18 -3.17 -8.44
CA GLN A 44 0.04 -3.27 -7.00
C GLN A 44 1.43 -3.39 -6.38
N ILE A 45 1.79 -2.48 -5.48
CA ILE A 45 3.08 -2.51 -4.80
C ILE A 45 2.84 -3.03 -3.37
N GLY A 46 3.50 -4.12 -2.99
CA GLY A 46 3.35 -4.76 -1.69
C GLY A 46 2.15 -5.70 -1.58
N LEU A 47 2.17 -6.50 -0.50
CA LEU A 47 1.18 -7.54 -0.19
C LEU A 47 0.81 -8.42 -1.40
N PRO A 48 1.78 -9.01 -2.13
CA PRO A 48 1.51 -9.75 -3.37
C PRO A 48 0.62 -10.99 -3.17
N THR A 49 0.46 -11.47 -1.94
CA THR A 49 -0.43 -12.59 -1.59
C THR A 49 -1.91 -12.17 -1.48
N HIS A 50 -2.22 -10.87 -1.54
CA HIS A 50 -3.56 -10.32 -1.43
C HIS A 50 -3.91 -9.55 -2.71
N PRO A 51 -4.87 -10.03 -3.52
CA PRO A 51 -5.14 -9.44 -4.83
C PRO A 51 -6.07 -8.22 -4.70
N PHE A 52 -5.52 -7.02 -4.52
CA PHE A 52 -6.27 -5.77 -4.47
C PHE A 52 -6.70 -5.26 -5.86
N LEU A 53 -6.07 -5.76 -6.94
CA LEU A 53 -6.44 -5.46 -8.33
C LEU A 53 -7.51 -6.41 -8.92
N ARG A 54 -8.11 -7.29 -8.10
CA ARG A 54 -9.01 -8.36 -8.60
C ARG A 54 -10.25 -7.85 -9.34
N ALA A 55 -10.83 -6.74 -8.89
CA ALA A 55 -12.01 -6.12 -9.52
C ALA A 55 -11.66 -5.08 -10.60
N SER A 56 -10.37 -4.79 -10.82
CA SER A 56 -9.94 -3.83 -11.83
C SER A 56 -10.24 -4.37 -13.23
N ARG A 57 -10.72 -3.48 -14.11
CA ARG A 57 -11.00 -3.77 -15.53
C ARG A 57 -9.78 -3.58 -16.43
N ILE A 58 -8.67 -3.11 -15.87
CA ILE A 58 -7.42 -2.87 -16.60
C ILE A 58 -6.84 -4.22 -17.06
N SER A 59 -6.37 -4.27 -18.31
CA SER A 59 -5.92 -5.51 -18.94
C SER A 59 -4.59 -6.02 -18.35
N TYR A 60 -3.59 -5.14 -18.22
CA TYR A 60 -2.29 -5.51 -17.66
C TYR A 60 -2.26 -5.15 -16.19
N ARG A 61 -2.22 -6.19 -15.35
CA ARG A 61 -2.16 -6.09 -13.89
C ARG A 61 -0.96 -6.89 -13.42
N PHE A 62 -0.15 -6.30 -12.55
CA PHE A 62 1.01 -6.99 -11.99
C PHE A 62 1.29 -6.51 -10.57
N GLU A 63 1.78 -7.43 -9.75
CA GLU A 63 2.22 -7.18 -8.39
C GLU A 63 3.72 -6.96 -8.37
N LEU A 64 4.14 -6.01 -7.55
CA LEU A 64 5.53 -5.65 -7.31
C LEU A 64 5.81 -5.70 -5.82
N ASP A 65 6.79 -6.51 -5.43
CA ASP A 65 7.31 -6.52 -4.06
C ASP A 65 8.81 -6.84 -4.14
N ALA A 66 9.58 -6.32 -3.20
CA ALA A 66 10.99 -6.67 -3.07
C ALA A 66 11.16 -8.15 -2.69
N VAL A 67 10.17 -8.74 -2.00
CA VAL A 67 10.20 -10.12 -1.50
C VAL A 67 8.88 -10.84 -1.77
N GLY A 68 8.93 -12.16 -1.96
CA GLY A 68 7.73 -13.00 -2.08
C GLY A 68 7.32 -13.36 -3.51
N PRO A 69 6.07 -13.83 -3.72
CA PRO A 69 5.58 -14.33 -5.00
C PRO A 69 5.07 -13.22 -5.94
N ALA A 70 5.68 -12.03 -5.92
CA ALA A 70 5.30 -10.95 -6.81
C ALA A 70 5.68 -11.23 -8.27
N THR A 71 4.84 -10.78 -9.20
CA THR A 71 5.08 -10.85 -10.65
C THR A 71 6.38 -10.12 -11.03
N LEU A 72 6.65 -8.99 -10.39
CA LEU A 72 7.87 -8.22 -10.55
C LEU A 72 8.58 -8.03 -9.22
N ARG A 73 9.90 -8.25 -9.20
CA ARG A 73 10.72 -8.03 -8.00
C ARG A 73 11.49 -6.72 -8.13
N SER A 74 11.12 -5.74 -7.32
CA SER A 74 11.87 -4.50 -7.21
C SER A 74 11.59 -3.80 -5.88
N GLU A 75 12.45 -2.84 -5.55
CA GLU A 75 12.21 -1.91 -4.46
C GLU A 75 11.16 -0.88 -4.87
N ALA A 76 10.28 -0.50 -3.95
CA ALA A 76 9.20 0.46 -4.21
C ALA A 76 9.70 1.89 -4.52
N PHE A 77 10.93 2.22 -4.11
CA PHE A 77 11.60 3.49 -4.39
C PHE A 77 12.51 3.44 -5.63
N ALA A 78 12.48 2.34 -6.39
CA ALA A 78 13.19 2.22 -7.66
C ALA A 78 12.38 1.32 -8.60
N LEU A 79 11.32 1.86 -9.19
CA LEU A 79 10.39 1.07 -10.00
C LEU A 79 11.00 0.80 -11.39
N PRO A 80 11.09 -0.46 -11.85
CA PRO A 80 11.67 -0.82 -13.15
C PRO A 80 10.62 -0.62 -14.27
N LEU A 81 9.91 0.49 -14.22
CA LEU A 81 8.84 0.88 -15.12
C LEU A 81 9.22 2.20 -15.78
N ALA A 82 8.82 2.34 -17.04
CA ALA A 82 9.01 3.58 -17.77
C ALA A 82 8.23 4.73 -17.12
N SER A 83 8.74 5.95 -17.22
CA SER A 83 8.01 7.12 -16.73
C SER A 83 6.73 7.32 -17.55
N GLY A 84 5.62 7.70 -16.91
CA GLY A 84 4.34 7.92 -17.60
C GLY A 84 3.81 6.69 -18.32
N SER A 85 3.92 5.50 -17.72
CA SER A 85 3.49 4.23 -18.33
C SER A 85 2.39 3.50 -17.58
N VAL A 86 2.07 3.93 -16.36
CA VAL A 86 1.10 3.26 -15.47
C VAL A 86 -0.12 4.15 -15.27
N ASP A 87 -1.31 3.58 -15.42
CA ASP A 87 -2.58 4.30 -15.24
C ASP A 87 -3.09 4.22 -13.79
N LEU A 88 -2.82 3.10 -13.11
CA LEU A 88 -3.27 2.86 -11.74
C LEU A 88 -2.15 2.26 -10.88
N VAL A 89 -1.86 2.89 -9.74
CA VAL A 89 -0.92 2.38 -8.73
C VAL A 89 -1.66 2.11 -7.42
N LEU A 90 -1.56 0.91 -6.88
CA LEU A 90 -2.01 0.57 -5.52
C LEU A 90 -0.82 0.46 -4.57
N LEU A 91 -0.95 1.05 -3.38
CA LEU A 91 0.03 1.00 -2.30
C LEU A 91 -0.62 0.51 -0.99
N PRO A 92 -1.05 -0.77 -0.91
CA PRO A 92 -1.61 -1.32 0.32
C PRO A 92 -0.53 -1.49 1.40
N HIS A 93 -0.62 -0.73 2.48
CA HIS A 93 0.29 -0.80 3.64
C HIS A 93 1.79 -0.61 3.31
N VAL A 94 2.13 0.10 2.24
CA VAL A 94 3.53 0.28 1.79
C VAL A 94 4.22 1.41 2.55
N LEU A 95 3.58 2.58 2.62
CA LEU A 95 4.22 3.80 3.13
C LEU A 95 4.58 3.72 4.62
N GLU A 96 3.80 2.98 5.41
CA GLU A 96 4.02 2.83 6.85
C GLU A 96 5.25 1.99 7.21
N PHE A 97 5.68 1.11 6.30
CA PHE A 97 6.86 0.26 6.49
C PHE A 97 8.06 0.71 5.64
N SER A 98 7.88 1.65 4.72
CA SER A 98 8.97 2.24 3.96
C SER A 98 9.82 3.17 4.83
N ARG A 99 11.15 3.04 4.72
CA ARG A 99 12.11 3.99 5.30
C ARG A 99 12.22 5.28 4.49
N HIS A 100 11.81 5.25 3.22
CA HIS A 100 11.92 6.34 2.26
C HIS A 100 10.56 6.63 1.62
N PRO A 101 9.52 7.02 2.39
CA PRO A 101 8.15 7.17 1.88
C PRO A 101 8.07 8.25 0.78
N HIS A 102 8.88 9.30 0.87
CA HIS A 102 8.95 10.34 -0.14
C HIS A 102 9.53 9.84 -1.47
N GLU A 103 10.57 8.99 -1.42
CA GLU A 103 11.17 8.42 -2.65
C GLU A 103 10.19 7.46 -3.33
N VAL A 104 9.43 6.68 -2.56
CA VAL A 104 8.34 5.86 -3.09
C VAL A 104 7.30 6.73 -3.80
N LEU A 105 6.85 7.82 -3.17
CA LEU A 105 5.86 8.71 -3.79
C LEU A 105 6.40 9.37 -5.07
N ARG A 106 7.68 9.78 -5.10
CA ARG A 106 8.31 10.32 -6.31
C ARG A 106 8.39 9.30 -7.44
N GLU A 107 8.69 8.04 -7.13
CA GLU A 107 8.71 6.98 -8.14
C GLU A 107 7.31 6.66 -8.65
N VAL A 108 6.32 6.66 -7.76
CA VAL A 108 4.91 6.47 -8.12
C VAL A 108 4.46 7.58 -9.07
N GLU A 109 4.74 8.84 -8.73
CA GLU A 109 4.48 9.98 -9.60
C GLU A 109 5.22 9.85 -10.94
N ARG A 110 6.50 9.47 -10.93
CA ARG A 110 7.31 9.29 -12.14
C ARG A 110 6.69 8.28 -13.10
N VAL A 111 6.21 7.14 -12.59
CA VAL A 111 5.66 6.06 -13.44
C VAL A 111 4.22 6.30 -13.87
N LEU A 112 3.48 7.13 -13.14
CA LEU A 112 2.09 7.45 -13.45
C LEU A 112 1.99 8.30 -14.73
N VAL A 113 1.03 7.95 -15.58
CA VAL A 113 0.60 8.79 -16.70
C VAL A 113 -0.01 10.10 -16.18
N PRO A 114 -0.07 11.17 -17.00
CA PRO A 114 -0.93 12.31 -16.69
C PRO A 114 -2.37 11.85 -16.43
N GLU A 115 -2.99 12.38 -15.37
CA GLU A 115 -4.32 11.95 -14.88
C GLU A 115 -4.40 10.50 -14.38
N GLY A 116 -3.25 9.84 -14.19
CA GLY A 116 -3.17 8.53 -13.56
C GLY A 116 -3.64 8.57 -12.09
N SER A 117 -4.15 7.44 -11.62
CA SER A 117 -4.71 7.32 -10.27
C SER A 117 -3.79 6.55 -9.34
N VAL A 118 -3.65 7.03 -8.10
CA VAL A 118 -2.97 6.31 -7.02
C VAL A 118 -3.96 6.04 -5.88
N LEU A 119 -4.00 4.79 -5.44
CA LEU A 119 -4.76 4.37 -4.27
C LEU A 119 -3.80 3.91 -3.17
N ILE A 120 -3.93 4.51 -2.00
CA ILE A 120 -3.03 4.30 -0.86
C ILE A 120 -3.86 3.83 0.32
N SER A 121 -3.52 2.69 0.90
CA SER A 121 -4.04 2.29 2.22
C SER A 121 -2.91 2.22 3.23
N GLY A 122 -3.24 2.52 4.49
CA GLY A 122 -2.29 2.48 5.58
C GLY A 122 -2.95 2.71 6.92
N LEU A 123 -2.22 2.41 7.99
CA LEU A 123 -2.74 2.55 9.34
C LEU A 123 -2.84 4.02 9.79
N ASN A 124 -4.08 4.50 9.97
CA ASN A 124 -4.34 5.86 10.46
C ASN A 124 -4.11 5.97 11.98
N PRO A 125 -3.25 6.89 12.46
CA PRO A 125 -2.98 7.10 13.88
C PRO A 125 -4.20 7.52 14.72
N PHE A 126 -5.23 8.10 14.10
CA PHE A 126 -6.46 8.54 14.77
C PHE A 126 -7.59 7.50 14.74
N SER A 127 -7.33 6.29 14.24
CA SER A 127 -8.31 5.20 14.28
C SER A 127 -8.50 4.65 15.71
N LEU A 128 -9.58 3.89 15.94
CA LEU A 128 -9.83 3.16 17.19
C LEU A 128 -8.63 2.30 17.64
N PHE A 129 -7.78 1.83 16.70
CA PHE A 129 -6.52 1.16 17.00
C PHE A 129 -5.47 2.08 17.62
N GLY A 130 -5.36 3.33 17.15
CA GLY A 130 -4.49 4.36 17.71
C GLY A 130 -4.97 4.87 19.08
N LEU A 131 -6.28 4.97 19.29
CA LEU A 131 -6.86 5.31 20.60
C LEU A 131 -6.68 4.17 21.61
N ARG A 132 -6.90 2.91 21.19
CA ARG A 132 -6.60 1.71 22.01
C ARG A 132 -5.11 1.61 22.35
N ARG A 133 -4.22 2.05 21.45
CA ARG A 133 -2.78 2.20 21.71
C ARG A 133 -2.46 3.26 22.77
N ALA A 134 -3.13 4.42 22.73
CA ALA A 134 -2.93 5.48 23.72
C ALA A 134 -3.45 5.10 25.11
N LEU A 135 -4.54 4.32 25.16
CA LEU A 135 -5.19 3.89 26.40
C LEU A 135 -4.56 2.62 27.00
N SER A 136 -3.90 1.76 26.21
CA SER A 136 -3.25 0.54 26.70
C SER A 136 -1.82 0.81 27.18
N ARG A 137 -1.66 1.26 28.43
CA ARG A 137 -0.35 1.44 29.11
C ARG A 137 0.36 0.14 29.50
N SER A 138 -0.16 -1.03 29.12
CA SER A 138 0.34 -2.33 29.58
C SER A 138 0.74 -3.21 28.40
N GLY A 139 2.05 -3.46 28.29
CA GLY A 139 2.81 -4.61 27.74
C GLY A 139 2.22 -5.67 26.79
N GLY A 140 1.08 -5.48 26.14
CA GLY A 140 0.59 -6.37 25.10
C GLY A 140 1.51 -6.28 23.88
N ARG A 141 1.99 -7.42 23.38
CA ARG A 141 2.84 -7.55 22.17
C ARG A 141 2.28 -6.66 21.06
N GLN A 142 2.87 -5.47 20.93
CA GLN A 142 2.54 -4.47 19.91
C GLN A 142 3.01 -5.04 18.59
N PRO A 143 2.15 -5.23 17.57
CA PRO A 143 2.55 -6.18 16.55
C PRO A 143 3.13 -5.50 15.29
N TRP A 144 3.09 -4.16 15.13
CA TRP A 144 3.73 -3.46 13.99
C TRP A 144 4.52 -2.22 14.42
N ARG A 145 5.80 -2.17 14.05
CA ARG A 145 6.69 -1.00 14.10
C ARG A 145 6.50 -0.07 12.89
N GLY A 146 5.27 0.12 12.43
CA GLY A 146 4.95 1.01 11.30
C GLY A 146 4.92 2.49 11.71
N HIS A 147 5.33 3.38 10.81
CA HIS A 147 5.09 4.81 10.93
C HIS A 147 3.63 5.10 10.55
N TYR A 148 2.83 5.54 11.52
CA TYR A 148 1.42 5.88 11.31
C TYR A 148 1.34 7.28 10.70
N TYR A 149 1.07 7.35 9.40
CA TYR A 149 0.86 8.61 8.70
C TYR A 149 -0.63 8.92 8.62
N SER A 150 -1.01 10.16 8.96
CA SER A 150 -2.38 10.60 8.72
C SER A 150 -2.61 10.79 7.22
N ALA A 151 -3.83 10.55 6.75
CA ALA A 151 -4.20 10.79 5.36
C ALA A 151 -3.95 12.26 4.95
N ALA A 152 -4.09 13.20 5.87
CA ALA A 152 -3.76 14.61 5.66
C ALA A 152 -2.27 14.84 5.37
N ARG A 153 -1.37 14.12 6.07
CA ARG A 153 0.07 14.22 5.84
C ARG A 153 0.49 13.58 4.51
N ILE A 154 -0.10 12.44 4.15
CA ILE A 154 0.16 11.82 2.84
C ILE A 154 -0.32 12.74 1.72
N ARG A 155 -1.50 13.36 1.88
CA ARG A 155 -2.01 14.35 0.94
C ARG A 155 -1.10 15.56 0.81
N ASP A 156 -0.60 16.09 1.93
CA ASP A 156 0.36 17.20 1.95
C ASP A 156 1.63 16.87 1.14
N TRP A 157 2.14 15.64 1.26
CA TRP A 157 3.28 15.19 0.45
C TRP A 157 2.96 15.09 -1.03
N LEU A 158 1.77 14.63 -1.38
CA LEU A 158 1.30 14.58 -2.78
C LEU A 158 1.08 15.98 -3.37
N THR A 159 0.84 17.01 -2.55
CA THR A 159 0.72 18.40 -3.03
C THR A 159 2.05 19.13 -3.18
N LEU A 160 3.14 18.57 -2.63
CA LEU A 160 4.49 19.13 -2.69
C LEU A 160 5.36 18.52 -3.80
N LEU A 161 4.80 17.55 -4.52
CA LEU A 161 5.35 16.95 -5.74
C LEU A 161 4.73 17.65 -6.94
#